data_AF-A0A059FX94-F1
#
_entry.id   AF-A0A059FX94-F1
#
_cell.length_a   1.000
_cell.length_b   1.000
_cell.length_c   1.000
_cell.angle_alpha   90.00
_cell.angle_beta   90.00
_cell.angle_gamma   90.00
#
_symmetry.space_group_name_H-M   'P 1'
#
loop_
_entity.id
_entity.type
_entity.pdbx_description
1 polymer ?
#
loop_
_entity_poly.entity_id
_entity_poly.type
_entity_poly.pdbx_seq_one_letter_code
_entity_poly.pdbx_strand_id
1 'polypeptide(L)'
;MELLGSRSRVTLSNMHYAGFADFEDRSESFYPLIWMVTLGVRRANPLAEFRAGERVEFYWPLLLVSFGMLAVLASVLFSLPINAGNLAATSILKGVFILISLPLLFGWAWKSRPRSFNPDTDLDEMIAIR
;
A
#
# COMPACT_ATOMS: atom_id res chain seq x y z
N MET A 1 34.25 5.52 6.66
CA MET A 1 33.18 6.53 6.83
C MET A 1 32.66 6.36 8.25
N GLU A 2 33.22 7.13 9.18
CA GLU A 2 32.84 7.05 10.60
C GLU A 2 31.59 7.91 10.82
N LEU A 3 30.49 7.26 11.21
CA LEU A 3 29.23 7.93 11.50
C LEU A 3 29.20 8.29 12.99
N LEU A 4 29.62 9.51 13.32
CA LEU A 4 29.41 10.13 14.63
C LEU A 4 28.08 10.90 14.59
N GLY A 5 27.06 10.37 15.28
CA GLY A 5 25.76 11.03 15.42
C GLY A 5 24.71 10.14 16.11
N SER A 6 23.91 10.71 17.01
CA SER A 6 23.00 9.99 17.91
C SER A 6 21.70 9.46 17.29
N ARG A 7 21.48 9.62 15.98
CA ARG A 7 20.44 8.94 15.16
C ARG A 7 20.65 9.26 13.68
N SER A 8 21.29 8.37 12.93
CA SER A 8 21.37 8.47 11.46
C SER A 8 20.12 7.84 10.83
N ARG A 9 19.34 8.61 10.07
CA ARG A 9 18.21 8.10 9.28
C ARG A 9 18.61 8.00 7.82
N VAL A 10 18.45 6.81 7.24
CA VAL A 10 18.65 6.55 5.81
C VAL A 10 17.30 6.17 5.21
N THR A 11 16.96 6.74 4.06
CA THR A 11 15.73 6.42 3.31
C THR A 11 16.11 5.93 1.92
N LEU A 12 15.62 4.75 1.54
CA LEU A 12 15.77 4.17 0.20
C LEU A 12 14.39 4.11 -0.46
N SER A 13 14.30 4.47 -1.74
CA SER A 13 13.06 4.50 -2.53
C SER A 13 13.25 3.74 -3.85
N ASN A 14 12.23 3.01 -4.29
CA ASN A 14 12.20 2.30 -5.58
C ASN A 14 11.76 3.19 -6.75
N MET A 15 10.97 4.25 -6.48
CA MET A 15 10.57 5.21 -7.50
C MET A 15 11.68 6.22 -7.76
N HIS A 16 12.13 6.28 -9.01
CA HIS A 16 13.06 7.30 -9.49
C HIS A 16 12.41 8.14 -10.60
N TYR A 17 12.61 9.45 -10.53
CA TYR A 17 12.23 10.36 -11.60
C TYR A 17 13.21 10.18 -12.76
N ALA A 18 12.71 9.66 -13.89
CA ALA A 18 13.49 9.50 -15.12
C ALA A 18 13.25 10.66 -16.10
N GLY A 19 12.08 11.31 -16.04
CA GLY A 19 11.73 12.45 -16.89
C GLY A 19 10.30 12.95 -16.67
N PHE A 20 9.87 13.92 -17.49
CA PHE A 20 8.51 14.46 -17.40
C PHE A 20 7.48 13.37 -17.68
N ALA A 21 6.64 13.07 -16.68
CA ALA A 21 5.69 11.96 -16.68
C ALA A 21 6.34 10.56 -16.87
N ASP A 22 7.64 10.44 -16.63
CA ASP A 22 8.39 9.19 -16.73
C ASP A 22 9.00 8.83 -15.38
N PHE A 23 8.45 7.79 -14.77
CA PHE A 23 8.87 7.26 -13.49
C PHE A 23 9.32 5.82 -13.71
N GLU A 24 10.59 5.55 -13.44
CA GLU A 24 11.12 4.20 -13.56
C GLU A 24 10.81 3.43 -12.28
N ASP A 25 9.98 2.39 -12.40
CA ASP A 25 9.72 1.45 -11.31
C ASP A 25 10.79 0.35 -11.30
N ARG A 26 11.73 0.43 -10.36
CA ARG A 26 12.79 -0.58 -10.18
C ARG A 26 12.47 -1.62 -9.12
N SER A 27 11.19 -1.86 -8.83
CA SER A 27 10.72 -2.81 -7.83
C SER A 27 11.41 -4.18 -7.90
N GLU A 28 11.65 -4.72 -9.10
CA GLU A 28 12.29 -6.04 -9.27
C GLU A 28 13.68 -6.15 -8.62
N SER A 29 14.50 -5.11 -8.75
CA SER A 29 15.84 -5.06 -8.15
C SER A 29 15.85 -4.52 -6.72
N PHE A 30 14.87 -3.67 -6.38
CA PHE A 30 14.79 -2.99 -5.10
C PHE A 30 14.50 -3.95 -3.95
N TYR A 31 13.53 -4.84 -4.12
CA TYR A 31 13.15 -5.70 -3.01
C TYR A 31 14.26 -6.70 -2.61
N PRO A 32 14.94 -7.42 -3.54
CA PRO A 32 16.13 -8.23 -3.23
C PRO A 32 17.19 -7.46 -2.41
N LEU A 33 17.44 -6.21 -2.77
CA LEU A 33 18.37 -5.36 -2.03
C LEU A 33 17.87 -5.10 -0.60
N ILE A 34 16.61 -4.68 -0.43
CA ILE A 34 16.05 -4.40 0.89
C ILE A 34 16.07 -5.65 1.78
N TRP A 35 15.79 -6.85 1.24
CA TRP A 35 15.89 -8.09 2.01
C TRP A 35 17.31 -8.38 2.49
N MET A 36 18.31 -8.23 1.64
CA MET A 36 19.71 -8.43 2.03
C MET A 36 20.16 -7.40 3.07
N VAL A 37 19.73 -6.15 2.94
CA VAL A 37 19.97 -5.11 3.96
C VAL A 37 19.30 -5.47 5.28
N THR A 38 18.05 -5.91 5.25
CA THR A 38 17.28 -6.30 6.44
C THR A 38 17.97 -7.44 7.20
N LEU A 39 18.41 -8.48 6.49
CA LEU A 39 19.17 -9.59 7.06
C LEU A 39 20.54 -9.13 7.62
N GLY A 40 21.23 -8.23 6.92
CA GLY A 40 22.48 -7.64 7.41
C GLY A 40 22.30 -6.87 8.72
N VAL A 41 21.25 -6.05 8.81
CA VAL A 41 20.90 -5.30 10.03
C VAL A 41 20.55 -6.25 11.16
N ARG A 42 19.76 -7.31 10.89
CA ARG A 42 19.40 -8.33 11.88
C ARG A 42 20.63 -9.03 12.47
N ARG A 43 21.60 -9.39 11.63
CA ARG A 43 22.87 -10.02 12.05
C ARG A 43 23.75 -9.07 12.86
N ALA A 44 23.78 -7.78 12.51
CA ALA A 44 24.55 -6.78 13.23
C ALA A 44 23.89 -6.37 14.56
N ASN A 45 22.56 -6.36 14.62
CA ASN A 45 21.78 -6.00 15.81
C ASN A 45 20.53 -6.88 15.96
N PRO A 46 20.59 -7.93 16.80
CA PRO A 46 19.45 -8.80 17.10
C PRO A 46 18.31 -8.15 17.90
N LEU A 47 18.44 -6.88 18.30
CA LEU A 47 17.37 -6.13 18.96
C LEU A 47 16.67 -5.14 18.01
N ALA A 48 17.05 -5.11 16.73
CA ALA A 48 16.42 -4.25 15.74
C ALA A 48 14.95 -4.66 15.51
N GLU A 49 14.06 -3.66 15.50
CA GLU A 49 12.65 -3.84 15.12
C GLU A 49 12.48 -3.66 13.61
N PHE A 50 11.79 -4.61 12.98
CA PHE A 50 11.46 -4.55 11.55
C PHE A 50 9.95 -4.38 11.38
N ARG A 51 9.58 -3.38 10.58
CA ARG A 51 8.19 -3.02 10.31
C ARG A 51 7.98 -2.91 8.81
N ALA A 52 6.83 -3.39 8.34
CA ALA A 52 6.40 -3.33 6.96
C ALA A 52 5.00 -2.72 6.86
N GLY A 53 4.63 -2.27 5.65
CA GLY A 53 3.39 -1.54 5.41
C GLY A 53 3.50 -0.06 5.70
N GLU A 54 2.35 0.61 5.72
CA GLU A 54 2.26 2.04 6.01
C GLU A 54 2.48 2.30 7.51
N ARG A 55 2.86 3.52 7.84
CA ARG A 55 2.92 3.99 9.23
C ARG A 55 1.53 4.03 9.85
N VAL A 56 1.41 3.63 11.13
CA VAL A 56 0.11 3.57 11.83
C VAL A 56 -0.59 4.93 11.83
N GLU A 57 0.17 6.02 11.95
CA GLU A 57 -0.35 7.39 11.97
C GLU A 57 -0.96 7.81 10.63
N PHE A 58 -0.52 7.22 9.53
CA PHE A 58 -1.01 7.53 8.18
C PHE A 58 -2.02 6.50 7.67
N TYR A 59 -1.91 5.24 8.11
CA TYR A 59 -2.78 4.15 7.67
C TYR A 59 -4.26 4.43 7.96
N TRP A 60 -4.63 4.82 9.19
CA TRP A 60 -6.03 5.05 9.55
C TRP A 60 -6.65 6.25 8.82
N PRO A 61 -6.01 7.43 8.75
CA PRO A 61 -6.50 8.54 7.94
C PRO A 61 -6.63 8.17 6.46
N LEU A 62 -5.64 7.46 5.91
CA LEU A 62 -5.67 7.07 4.50
C LEU A 62 -6.81 6.09 4.21
N LEU A 63 -7.01 5.10 5.08
CA LEU A 63 -8.13 4.16 4.99
C LEU A 63 -9.48 4.90 5.07
N LEU A 64 -9.62 5.84 6.01
CA LEU A 64 -10.82 6.68 6.14
C LEU A 64 -11.08 7.49 4.86
N VAL A 65 -10.04 8.13 4.31
CA VAL A 65 -10.13 8.88 3.06
C VAL A 65 -10.54 7.96 1.90
N SER A 66 -9.94 6.78 1.78
CA SER A 66 -10.30 5.81 0.73
C SER A 66 -11.75 5.33 0.85
N PHE A 67 -12.24 5.05 2.06
CA PHE A 67 -13.66 4.75 2.29
C PHE A 67 -14.56 5.96 1.99
N GLY A 68 -14.13 7.17 2.35
CA GLY A 68 -14.83 8.40 2.03
C GLY A 68 -14.96 8.60 0.51
N MET A 69 -13.90 8.36 -0.24
CA MET A 69 -13.92 8.42 -1.71
C MET A 69 -14.84 7.37 -2.33
N LEU A 70 -14.90 6.16 -1.75
CA LEU A 70 -15.86 5.14 -2.17
C LEU A 70 -17.31 5.59 -1.89
N ALA A 71 -17.57 6.21 -0.74
CA ALA A 71 -18.89 6.75 -0.41
C ALA A 71 -19.28 7.91 -1.34
N VAL A 72 -18.33 8.78 -1.71
CA VAL A 72 -18.53 9.84 -2.71
C VAL A 72 -18.84 9.22 -4.08
N LEU A 73 -18.08 8.23 -4.53
CA LEU A 73 -18.34 7.51 -5.78
C LEU A 73 -19.74 6.90 -5.77
N ALA A 74 -20.13 6.22 -4.70
CA ALA A 74 -21.47 5.67 -4.55
C ALA A 74 -22.55 6.78 -4.64
N SER A 75 -22.35 7.88 -3.93
CA SER A 75 -23.29 9.02 -3.93
C SER A 75 -23.44 9.63 -5.32
N VAL A 76 -22.34 9.80 -6.06
CA VAL A 76 -22.35 10.29 -7.45
C VAL A 76 -23.06 9.29 -8.36
N LEU A 77 -22.75 8.00 -8.27
CA LEU A 77 -23.41 6.98 -9.08
C LEU A 77 -24.92 6.99 -8.85
N PHE A 78 -25.37 7.04 -7.59
CA PHE A 78 -26.80 7.03 -7.28
C PHE A 78 -27.52 8.35 -7.59
N SER A 79 -26.83 9.50 -7.58
CA SER A 79 -27.41 10.80 -7.94
C SER A 79 -27.60 11.00 -9.46
N LEU A 80 -26.86 10.25 -10.30
CA LEU A 80 -26.99 10.35 -11.75
C LEU A 80 -28.38 9.85 -12.23
N PRO A 81 -29.15 10.70 -12.95
CA PRO A 81 -30.48 10.36 -13.44
C PRO A 81 -30.41 9.48 -14.71
N ILE A 82 -30.00 8.22 -14.53
CA ILE A 82 -29.94 7.23 -15.62
C ILE A 82 -31.30 6.51 -15.68
N ASN A 83 -32.28 7.14 -16.35
CA ASN A 83 -33.60 6.56 -16.56
C ASN A 83 -33.65 5.79 -17.90
N ALA A 84 -32.99 4.63 -17.96
CA ALA A 84 -33.03 3.72 -19.10
C ALA A 84 -34.33 2.86 -19.17
N GLY A 85 -35.43 3.34 -18.59
CA GLY A 85 -36.72 2.65 -18.56
C GLY A 85 -36.86 1.54 -17.51
N ASN A 86 -35.76 0.94 -17.02
CA ASN A 86 -35.78 -0.07 -15.95
C ASN A 86 -34.98 0.40 -14.72
N LEU A 87 -35.69 0.97 -13.73
CA LEU A 87 -35.12 1.50 -12.50
C LEU A 87 -34.33 0.45 -11.69
N ALA A 88 -34.79 -0.81 -11.72
CA ALA A 88 -34.13 -1.91 -11.03
C ALA A 88 -32.81 -2.27 -11.72
N ALA A 89 -32.79 -2.38 -13.05
CA ALA A 89 -31.58 -2.67 -13.81
C ALA A 89 -30.50 -1.59 -13.63
N THR A 90 -30.88 -0.31 -13.67
CA THR A 90 -29.95 0.80 -13.43
C THR A 90 -29.35 0.74 -12.02
N SER A 91 -30.17 0.47 -11.01
CA SER A 91 -29.71 0.39 -9.62
C SER A 91 -28.76 -0.77 -9.39
N ILE A 92 -29.05 -1.93 -9.99
CA ILE A 92 -28.17 -3.11 -9.94
C ILE A 92 -26.82 -2.80 -10.59
N LEU A 93 -26.81 -2.18 -11.77
CA LEU A 93 -25.57 -1.84 -12.47
C LEU A 93 -24.67 -0.91 -11.64
N LYS A 94 -25.25 0.12 -11.01
CA LYS A 94 -24.53 1.02 -10.09
C LYS A 94 -23.96 0.26 -8.89
N GLY A 95 -24.72 -0.67 -8.32
CA GLY A 95 -24.26 -1.55 -7.25
C GLY A 95 -23.07 -2.42 -7.67
N VAL A 96 -23.09 -2.97 -8.88
CA VAL A 96 -21.99 -3.79 -9.43
C VAL A 96 -20.68 -2.98 -9.50
N PHE A 97 -20.72 -1.72 -9.94
CA PHE A 97 -19.52 -0.87 -9.95
C PHE A 97 -18.91 -0.70 -8.56
N ILE A 98 -19.74 -0.48 -7.54
CA ILE A 98 -19.28 -0.38 -6.15
C ILE A 98 -18.69 -1.72 -5.71
N LEU A 99 -19.38 -2.83 -5.98
CA LEU A 99 -18.91 -4.17 -5.62
C LEU A 99 -17.55 -4.51 -6.24
N ILE A 100 -17.29 -4.11 -7.49
CA ILE A 100 -16.00 -4.33 -8.16
C ILE A 100 -14.89 -3.49 -7.52
N SER A 101 -15.21 -2.30 -7.00
CA SER A 101 -14.22 -1.44 -6.33
C SER A 101 -13.83 -1.93 -4.94
N LEU A 102 -14.68 -2.72 -4.27
CA LEU A 102 -14.41 -3.23 -2.92
C LEU A 102 -13.18 -4.15 -2.84
N PRO A 103 -13.01 -5.18 -3.71
CA PRO A 103 -11.79 -5.98 -3.74
C PRO A 103 -10.50 -5.16 -3.92
N LEU A 104 -10.54 -4.09 -4.71
CA LEU A 104 -9.39 -3.21 -4.90
C LEU A 104 -9.06 -2.46 -3.60
N LEU A 105 -10.08 -1.90 -2.93
CA LEU A 105 -9.92 -1.21 -1.65
C LEU A 105 -9.40 -2.16 -0.57
N PHE A 106 -10.02 -3.32 -0.41
CA PHE A 106 -9.63 -4.29 0.61
C PHE A 106 -8.27 -4.93 0.32
N GLY A 107 -7.96 -5.22 -0.95
CA GLY A 107 -6.65 -5.70 -1.36
C GLY A 107 -5.55 -4.71 -1.04
N TRP A 108 -5.77 -3.43 -1.35
CA TRP A 108 -4.85 -2.36 -0.98
C TRP A 108 -4.74 -2.21 0.55
N ALA A 109 -5.86 -2.15 1.28
CA ALA A 109 -5.86 -1.99 2.74
C ALA A 109 -5.12 -3.15 3.44
N TRP A 110 -5.30 -4.38 2.96
CA TRP A 110 -4.60 -5.55 3.46
C TRP A 110 -3.09 -5.45 3.23
N LYS A 111 -2.67 -5.10 2.01
CA LYS A 111 -1.25 -4.97 1.65
C LYS A 111 -0.56 -3.83 2.42
N SER A 112 -1.24 -2.71 2.60
CA SER A 112 -0.70 -1.53 3.29
C SER A 112 -0.76 -1.61 4.82
N ARG A 113 -1.38 -2.65 5.39
CA ARG A 113 -1.54 -2.79 6.84
C ARG A 113 -0.19 -2.75 7.57
N PRO A 114 -0.03 -1.86 8.58
CA PRO A 114 1.16 -1.80 9.42
C PRO A 114 1.36 -3.14 10.14
N ARG A 115 2.56 -3.71 10.02
CA ARG A 115 2.91 -4.99 10.64
C ARG A 115 4.37 -5.00 11.08
N SER A 116 4.67 -5.72 12.15
CA SER A 116 6.02 -6.14 12.50
C SER A 116 6.30 -7.49 11.85
N PHE A 117 7.54 -7.75 11.44
CA PHE A 117 7.93 -9.05 10.90
C PHE A 117 9.32 -9.44 11.42
N ASN A 118 9.60 -10.74 11.46
CA ASN A 118 10.94 -11.25 11.72
C ASN A 118 11.62 -11.63 10.39
N PRO A 119 12.76 -11.01 10.04
CA PRO A 119 13.46 -11.30 8.78
C PRO A 119 13.92 -12.75 8.63
N ASP A 120 14.11 -13.47 9.75
CA ASP A 120 14.63 -14.84 9.74
C ASP A 120 13.55 -15.89 9.42
N THR A 121 12.26 -15.59 9.68
CA THR A 121 11.15 -16.55 9.56
C THR A 121 10.04 -16.11 8.61
N ASP A 122 9.78 -14.80 8.52
CA ASP A 122 8.56 -14.27 7.89
C ASP A 122 8.84 -13.73 6.48
N LEU A 123 10.05 -13.93 5.97
CA LEU A 123 10.51 -13.35 4.71
C LEU A 123 9.64 -13.80 3.52
N ASP A 124 9.36 -15.10 3.44
CA ASP A 124 8.56 -15.70 2.37
C ASP A 124 7.11 -15.20 2.40
N GLU A 125 6.55 -15.03 3.60
CA GLU A 125 5.22 -14.45 3.78
C GLU A 125 5.19 -12.99 3.32
N MET A 126 6.23 -12.21 3.64
CA MET A 126 6.34 -10.83 3.18
C MET A 126 6.49 -10.72 1.66
N ILE A 127 7.15 -11.67 1.01
CA ILE A 127 7.23 -11.77 -0.45
C ILE A 127 5.86 -12.07 -1.06
N ALA A 128 5.11 -13.01 -0.46
CA ALA A 128 3.81 -13.45 -0.97
C ALA A 128 2.71 -12.37 -0.89
N ILE A 129 2.84 -11.40 0.02
CA ILE A 129 1.85 -10.33 0.20
C ILE A 129 2.04 -9.17 -0.81
N ARG A 130 3.10 -9.20 -1.64
CA ARG A 130 3.30 -8.26 -2.76
C ARG A 130 2.07 -8.18 -3.67
#